data_AF-A0A3D2EMW2-F1
#
_entry.id   AF-A0A3D2EMW2-F1
#
_cell.length_a   1.000
_cell.length_b   1.000
_cell.length_c   1.000
_cell.angle_alpha   90.00
_cell.angle_beta   90.00
_cell.angle_gamma   90.00
#
_symmetry.space_group_name_H-M   'P 1'
#
loop_
_entity.id
_entity.type
_entity.pdbx_description
1 polymer ?
#
loop_
_entity_poly.entity_id
_entity_poly.type
_entity_poly.pdbx_seq_one_letter_code
_entity_poly.pdbx_strand_id
1 'polypeptide(L)'
;MLPDGTYDAEFSTDSSMFHVSEACDGKGVLTVENGQMTIHVSLASRKILNLYQGSAEDAQKDGAQLLEPTVDEVTYSDGLTDEVYGFDIPVPALDEEFDVALIGTKGKWYDHKVCVSNPVDISEAETAGTSASGEASGKSGIPDLADGSYLVEMTFEGGSGRAGIASPVTITVENQKVTASVEWSSPNYDYMLVDGEKFLPVNTEGNSVFEIPVAAFDEPVTVIGDTVAMSKPHEIEYTLTFHSDTIKALD
;
A
#
# COMPACT_ATOMS: atom_id res chain seq x y z
N MET A 1 8.13 -6.38 20.68
CA MET A 1 7.76 -7.63 19.97
C MET A 1 6.58 -7.26 19.11
N LEU A 2 6.71 -7.49 17.80
CA LEU A 2 5.61 -7.34 16.87
C LEU A 2 4.60 -8.48 17.15
N PRO A 3 3.29 -8.22 17.24
CA PRO A 3 2.30 -9.28 17.47
C PRO A 3 2.25 -10.24 16.27
N ASP A 4 1.73 -11.44 16.50
CA ASP A 4 1.49 -12.38 15.42
C ASP A 4 0.49 -11.78 14.41
N GLY A 5 0.80 -11.87 13.13
CA GLY A 5 0.10 -11.17 12.07
C GLY A 5 0.95 -11.10 10.81
N THR A 6 0.44 -10.46 9.77
CA THR A 6 1.19 -10.23 8.55
C THR A 6 1.32 -8.72 8.35
N TYR A 7 2.46 -8.27 7.82
CA TYR A 7 2.82 -6.86 7.71
C TYR A 7 3.51 -6.59 6.36
N ASP A 8 3.34 -5.42 5.78
CA ASP A 8 4.23 -4.87 4.75
C ASP A 8 5.44 -4.28 5.46
N ALA A 9 6.63 -4.66 5.02
CA ALA A 9 7.87 -4.16 5.61
C ALA A 9 8.85 -3.75 4.52
N GLU A 10 9.62 -2.70 4.77
CA GLU A 10 10.69 -2.26 3.88
C GLU A 10 11.84 -3.27 3.93
N PHE A 11 12.35 -3.64 2.75
CA PHE A 11 13.50 -4.53 2.61
C PHE A 11 14.64 -3.79 1.93
N SER A 12 15.69 -3.52 2.70
CA SER A 12 16.89 -2.83 2.22
C SER A 12 18.07 -3.79 2.11
N THR A 13 18.93 -3.56 1.11
CA THR A 13 20.14 -4.36 0.89
C THR A 13 21.32 -3.46 0.53
N ASP A 14 22.53 -3.97 0.73
CA ASP A 14 23.77 -3.29 0.36
C ASP A 14 24.11 -3.35 -1.15
N SER A 15 23.28 -3.96 -1.97
CA SER A 15 23.59 -4.22 -3.37
C SER A 15 22.47 -3.87 -4.34
N SER A 16 22.81 -3.03 -5.32
CA SER A 16 21.91 -2.75 -6.45
C SER A 16 21.58 -3.97 -7.32
N MET A 17 22.30 -5.09 -7.18
CA MET A 17 21.99 -6.34 -7.88
C MET A 17 21.03 -7.25 -7.12
N PHE A 18 20.77 -6.96 -5.84
CA PHE A 18 19.91 -7.74 -4.95
C PHE A 18 18.88 -6.80 -4.35
N HIS A 19 17.82 -6.51 -5.09
CA HIS A 19 16.75 -5.63 -4.65
C HIS A 19 15.40 -6.24 -4.98
N VAL A 20 14.38 -5.82 -4.22
CA VAL A 20 12.98 -6.12 -4.50
C VAL A 20 12.59 -5.51 -5.84
N SER A 21 11.67 -6.14 -6.55
CA SER A 21 11.03 -5.59 -7.73
C SER A 21 10.52 -4.17 -7.48
N GLU A 22 10.70 -3.28 -8.45
CA GLU A 22 10.17 -1.90 -8.40
C GLU A 22 8.64 -1.90 -8.30
N ALA A 23 7.99 -2.95 -8.80
CA ALA A 23 6.55 -3.15 -8.65
C ALA A 23 6.10 -3.32 -7.19
N CYS A 24 7.01 -3.69 -6.29
CA CYS A 24 6.73 -3.87 -4.86
C CYS A 24 7.21 -2.67 -4.03
N ASP A 25 7.63 -1.56 -4.65
CA ASP A 25 8.05 -0.33 -3.95
C ASP A 25 9.13 -0.56 -2.86
N GLY A 26 10.02 -1.53 -3.07
CA GLY A 26 11.06 -1.89 -2.09
C GLY A 26 10.55 -2.61 -0.83
N LYS A 27 9.29 -3.09 -0.84
CA LYS A 27 8.63 -3.73 0.29
C LYS A 27 8.43 -5.22 0.06
N GLY A 28 8.38 -5.96 1.16
CA GLY A 28 8.01 -7.38 1.20
C GLY A 28 6.95 -7.64 2.28
N VAL A 29 6.39 -8.83 2.23
CA VAL A 29 5.34 -9.26 3.16
C VAL A 29 5.97 -10.01 4.34
N LEU A 30 6.06 -9.36 5.49
CA LEU A 30 6.54 -9.91 6.76
C LEU A 30 5.43 -10.68 7.49
N THR A 31 5.59 -11.97 7.67
CA THR A 31 4.73 -12.80 8.52
C THR A 31 5.36 -13.00 9.89
N VAL A 32 4.59 -12.77 10.95
CA VAL A 32 4.95 -13.02 12.35
C VAL A 32 4.06 -14.11 12.90
N GLU A 33 4.66 -15.23 13.34
CA GLU A 33 3.93 -16.34 13.96
C GLU A 33 4.71 -16.88 15.15
N ASN A 34 4.10 -16.93 16.33
CA ASN A 34 4.72 -17.35 17.58
C ASN A 34 6.04 -16.61 17.88
N GLY A 35 6.12 -15.33 17.52
CA GLY A 35 7.32 -14.51 17.64
C GLY A 35 8.48 -14.86 16.68
N GLN A 36 8.25 -15.73 15.71
CA GLN A 36 9.15 -15.94 14.57
C GLN A 36 8.72 -15.05 13.42
N MET A 37 9.69 -14.39 12.78
CA MET A 37 9.46 -13.42 11.71
C MET A 37 10.05 -13.93 10.42
N THR A 38 9.30 -13.88 9.32
CA THR A 38 9.74 -14.29 7.98
C THR A 38 9.23 -13.27 6.98
N ILE A 39 10.11 -12.69 6.16
CA ILE A 39 9.72 -11.75 5.10
C ILE A 39 9.72 -12.43 3.74
N HIS A 40 8.64 -12.28 3.01
CA HIS A 40 8.52 -12.67 1.62
C HIS A 40 8.89 -11.49 0.71
N VAL A 41 9.91 -11.65 -0.13
CA VAL A 41 10.37 -10.60 -1.06
C VAL A 41 10.40 -11.08 -2.49
N SER A 42 9.71 -10.37 -3.39
CA SER A 42 9.74 -10.60 -4.82
C SER A 42 10.89 -9.83 -5.46
N LEU A 43 11.93 -10.53 -5.94
CA LEU A 43 13.16 -9.91 -6.44
C LEU A 43 13.03 -9.48 -7.92
N ALA A 44 13.68 -8.39 -8.30
CA ALA A 44 13.68 -7.91 -9.69
C ALA A 44 14.34 -8.87 -10.72
N SER A 45 14.96 -9.97 -10.28
CA SER A 45 15.81 -10.83 -11.13
C SER A 45 15.54 -12.31 -10.93
N ARG A 46 15.05 -12.98 -12.00
CA ARG A 46 14.95 -14.46 -12.07
C ARG A 46 16.30 -15.20 -12.18
N LYS A 47 17.42 -14.51 -12.02
CA LYS A 47 18.77 -15.12 -12.12
C LYS A 47 19.30 -15.59 -10.77
N ILE A 48 18.60 -15.28 -9.69
CA ILE A 48 18.93 -15.71 -8.32
C ILE A 48 18.25 -17.06 -8.11
N LEU A 49 19.04 -18.11 -7.92
CA LEU A 49 18.54 -19.48 -7.84
C LEU A 49 18.15 -19.87 -6.42
N ASN A 50 18.94 -19.45 -5.43
CA ASN A 50 18.68 -19.73 -4.02
C ASN A 50 19.24 -18.60 -3.15
N LEU A 51 18.68 -18.46 -1.95
CA LEU A 51 19.23 -17.66 -0.87
C LEU A 51 19.65 -18.56 0.30
N TYR A 52 20.46 -18.02 1.19
CA TYR A 52 20.84 -18.66 2.45
C TYR A 52 20.93 -17.61 3.54
N GLN A 53 20.29 -17.85 4.68
CA GLN A 53 20.40 -16.97 5.84
C GLN A 53 21.75 -17.23 6.54
N GLY A 54 22.70 -16.32 6.36
CA GLY A 54 24.08 -16.45 6.81
C GLY A 54 25.09 -16.20 5.69
N SER A 55 26.31 -16.72 5.86
CA SER A 55 27.41 -16.45 4.93
C SER A 55 27.42 -17.40 3.72
N ALA A 56 28.04 -16.94 2.63
CA ALA A 56 28.32 -17.69 1.42
C ALA A 56 29.18 -18.93 1.67
N GLU A 57 30.05 -18.88 2.68
CA GLU A 57 30.85 -20.04 3.10
C GLU A 57 29.97 -21.10 3.77
N ASP A 58 29.02 -20.69 4.61
CA ASP A 58 28.10 -21.59 5.30
C ASP A 58 27.07 -22.21 4.34
N ALA A 59 26.62 -21.44 3.35
CA ALA A 59 25.70 -21.91 2.30
C ALA A 59 26.25 -23.09 1.49
N GLN A 60 27.57 -23.27 1.45
CA GLN A 60 28.24 -24.36 0.72
C GLN A 60 28.51 -25.61 1.58
N LYS A 61 28.17 -25.59 2.88
CA LYS A 61 28.38 -26.71 3.79
C LYS A 61 27.25 -27.73 3.69
N ASP A 62 27.57 -29.01 3.92
CA ASP A 62 26.57 -30.07 4.02
C ASP A 62 25.56 -29.77 5.14
N GLY A 63 24.27 -29.75 4.80
CA GLY A 63 23.17 -29.45 5.72
C GLY A 63 22.73 -27.98 5.76
N ALA A 64 23.30 -27.11 4.91
CA ALA A 64 22.79 -25.76 4.73
C ALA A 64 21.33 -25.79 4.24
N GLN A 65 20.45 -25.10 4.98
CA GLN A 65 19.05 -24.91 4.58
C GLN A 65 18.97 -23.76 3.59
N LEU A 66 18.97 -24.09 2.31
CA LEU A 66 18.79 -23.10 1.24
C LEU A 66 17.33 -22.70 1.16
N LEU A 67 17.11 -21.40 0.95
CA LEU A 67 15.80 -20.84 0.65
C LEU A 67 15.57 -21.00 -0.85
N GLU A 68 14.47 -21.67 -1.19
CA GLU A 68 14.07 -21.93 -2.57
C GLU A 68 13.19 -20.79 -3.09
N PRO A 69 13.27 -20.46 -4.39
CA PRO A 69 12.47 -19.40 -4.96
C PRO A 69 11.02 -19.84 -5.14
N THR A 70 10.09 -18.93 -4.89
CA THR A 70 8.72 -18.98 -5.40
C THR A 70 8.63 -18.23 -6.72
N VAL A 71 7.56 -18.46 -7.48
CA VAL A 71 7.26 -17.65 -8.67
C VAL A 71 6.10 -16.74 -8.32
N ASP A 72 6.34 -15.44 -8.36
CA ASP A 72 5.36 -14.42 -8.03
C ASP A 72 5.01 -13.62 -9.28
N GLU A 73 3.76 -13.17 -9.40
CA GLU A 73 3.34 -12.23 -10.45
C GLU A 73 3.32 -10.82 -9.89
N VAL A 74 4.05 -9.91 -10.52
CA VAL A 74 4.09 -8.49 -10.15
C VAL A 74 3.51 -7.64 -11.26
N THR A 75 2.73 -6.62 -10.88
CA THR A 75 2.15 -5.64 -11.81
C THR A 75 2.86 -4.31 -11.66
N TYR A 76 3.43 -3.80 -12.75
CA TYR A 76 4.09 -2.51 -12.79
C TYR A 76 3.07 -1.38 -12.99
N SER A 77 3.48 -0.15 -12.73
CA SER A 77 2.63 1.04 -12.83
C SER A 77 2.13 1.35 -14.25
N ASP A 78 2.75 0.77 -15.28
CA ASP A 78 2.28 0.84 -16.67
C ASP A 78 1.23 -0.23 -17.03
N GLY A 79 0.84 -1.06 -16.04
CA GLY A 79 -0.13 -2.15 -16.19
C GLY A 79 0.45 -3.42 -16.82
N LEU A 80 1.76 -3.49 -17.06
CA LEU A 80 2.41 -4.74 -17.46
C LEU A 80 2.58 -5.66 -16.25
N THR A 81 2.42 -6.95 -16.49
CA THR A 81 2.73 -7.99 -15.51
C THR A 81 4.01 -8.70 -15.90
N ASP A 82 4.85 -9.03 -14.93
CA ASP A 82 5.97 -9.96 -15.11
C ASP A 82 5.94 -10.97 -13.97
N GLU A 83 6.45 -12.16 -14.24
CA GLU A 83 6.72 -13.10 -13.15
C GLU A 83 8.14 -12.84 -12.64
N VAL A 84 8.33 -12.97 -11.34
CA VAL A 84 9.61 -12.76 -10.68
C VAL A 84 9.84 -13.88 -9.69
N TYR A 85 11.02 -13.93 -9.09
CA TYR A 85 11.31 -14.90 -8.05
C TYR A 85 11.14 -14.29 -6.67
N GLY A 86 10.25 -14.89 -5.88
CA GLY A 86 10.03 -14.59 -4.48
C GLY A 86 10.90 -15.44 -3.57
N PHE A 87 11.19 -14.95 -2.38
CA PHE A 87 11.91 -15.70 -1.36
C PHE A 87 11.39 -15.39 0.04
N ASP A 88 11.20 -16.45 0.84
CA ASP A 88 10.90 -16.36 2.26
C ASP A 88 12.19 -16.33 3.08
N ILE A 89 12.52 -15.17 3.64
CA ILE A 89 13.76 -14.95 4.39
C ILE A 89 13.43 -14.84 5.88
N PRO A 90 13.99 -15.69 6.76
CA PRO A 90 13.79 -15.54 8.19
C PRO A 90 14.45 -14.26 8.71
N VAL A 91 13.72 -13.48 9.49
CA VAL A 91 14.13 -12.19 10.04
C VAL A 91 14.48 -12.36 11.52
N PRO A 92 15.76 -12.27 11.92
CA PRO A 92 16.15 -12.46 13.32
C PRO A 92 15.72 -11.29 14.21
N ALA A 93 15.75 -10.07 13.68
CA ALA A 93 15.34 -8.84 14.34
C ALA A 93 14.96 -7.77 13.31
N LEU A 94 14.05 -6.88 13.68
CA LEU A 94 13.67 -5.70 12.89
C LEU A 94 14.67 -4.57 13.15
N ASP A 95 14.88 -3.72 12.15
CA ASP A 95 15.81 -2.57 12.18
C ASP A 95 17.28 -2.97 12.48
N GLU A 96 17.61 -4.25 12.29
CA GLU A 96 18.95 -4.80 12.46
C GLU A 96 19.43 -5.47 11.16
N GLU A 97 20.67 -5.18 10.78
CA GLU A 97 21.29 -5.82 9.63
C GLU A 97 21.63 -7.28 9.91
N PHE A 98 21.30 -8.17 8.98
CA PHE A 98 21.70 -9.57 9.01
C PHE A 98 22.28 -10.03 7.68
N ASP A 99 23.07 -11.10 7.74
CA ASP A 99 23.78 -11.61 6.57
C ASP A 99 22.88 -12.58 5.78
N VAL A 100 22.80 -12.36 4.47
CA VAL A 100 22.14 -13.24 3.51
C VAL A 100 23.09 -13.47 2.36
N ALA A 101 23.30 -14.74 2.01
CA ALA A 101 24.05 -15.12 0.84
C ALA A 101 23.11 -15.47 -0.30
N LEU A 102 23.46 -15.07 -1.52
CA LEU A 102 22.72 -15.42 -2.73
C LEU A 102 23.59 -16.19 -3.72
N ILE A 103 22.99 -17.14 -4.43
CA ILE A 103 23.62 -17.83 -5.57
C ILE A 103 22.81 -17.57 -6.83
N GLY A 104 23.50 -17.07 -7.85
CA GLY A 104 22.92 -16.91 -9.18
C GLY A 104 23.21 -18.09 -10.10
N THR A 105 22.71 -18.02 -11.33
CA THR A 105 22.97 -18.99 -12.42
C THR A 105 24.45 -19.23 -12.76
N LYS A 106 25.35 -18.37 -12.30
CA LYS A 106 26.80 -18.51 -12.44
C LYS A 106 27.44 -19.45 -11.40
N GLY A 107 26.67 -19.96 -10.45
CA GLY A 107 27.15 -20.92 -9.43
C GLY A 107 28.09 -20.32 -8.38
N LYS A 108 28.14 -18.99 -8.26
CA LYS A 108 28.95 -18.28 -7.26
C LYS A 108 28.04 -17.66 -6.21
N TRP A 109 28.38 -17.89 -4.95
CA TRP A 109 27.75 -17.26 -3.79
C TRP A 109 28.30 -15.85 -3.54
N TYR A 110 27.43 -14.95 -3.09
CA TYR A 110 27.76 -13.58 -2.72
C TYR A 110 27.08 -13.24 -1.40
N ASP A 111 27.85 -12.70 -0.46
CA ASP A 111 27.35 -12.19 0.81
C ASP A 111 26.76 -10.79 0.63
N HIS A 112 25.61 -10.58 1.27
CA HIS A 112 24.91 -9.31 1.32
C HIS A 112 24.41 -9.04 2.73
N LYS A 113 24.41 -7.76 3.09
CA LYS A 113 23.70 -7.29 4.28
C LYS A 113 22.31 -6.83 3.89
N VAL A 114 21.33 -7.28 4.66
CA VAL A 114 19.94 -6.90 4.50
C VAL A 114 19.37 -6.42 5.81
N CYS A 115 18.38 -5.54 5.74
CA CYS A 115 17.66 -5.03 6.91
C CYS A 115 16.17 -4.94 6.57
N VAL A 116 15.35 -5.39 7.51
CA VAL A 116 13.88 -5.29 7.46
C VAL A 116 13.43 -4.26 8.47
N SER A 117 12.71 -3.25 8.00
CA SER A 117 12.27 -2.11 8.82
C SER A 117 10.84 -1.71 8.51
N ASN A 118 10.28 -0.85 9.36
CA ASN A 118 8.97 -0.21 9.15
C ASN A 118 7.82 -1.21 8.84
N PRO A 119 7.56 -2.23 9.70
CA PRO A 119 6.44 -3.14 9.48
C PRO A 119 5.09 -2.45 9.69
N VAL A 120 4.17 -2.66 8.75
CA VAL A 120 2.82 -2.10 8.68
C VAL A 120 1.82 -3.23 8.54
N ASP A 121 0.84 -3.39 9.43
CA ASP A 121 -0.04 -4.57 9.43
C ASP A 121 -0.88 -4.68 8.15
N ILE A 122 -0.97 -5.89 7.57
CA ILE A 122 -1.68 -6.20 6.31
C ILE A 122 -2.92 -7.07 6.53
N SER A 123 -3.38 -7.30 7.76
CA SER A 123 -4.61 -8.08 8.03
C SER A 123 -5.90 -7.45 7.49
N GLU A 124 -5.79 -6.33 6.78
CA GLU A 124 -6.86 -5.70 6.00
C GLU A 124 -6.59 -5.67 4.48
N ALA A 125 -5.60 -6.40 3.97
CA ALA A 125 -5.09 -6.27 2.60
C ALA A 125 -5.00 -7.61 1.85
N GLU A 126 -6.08 -8.38 1.76
CA GLU A 126 -6.20 -9.49 0.80
C GLU A 126 -7.57 -9.44 0.10
N THR A 127 -7.76 -8.43 -0.75
CA THR A 127 -8.46 -8.62 -2.03
C THR A 127 -7.75 -7.78 -3.09
N ALA A 128 -6.53 -8.18 -3.40
CA ALA A 128 -5.77 -7.84 -4.61
C ALA A 128 -6.01 -6.44 -5.21
N GLY A 129 -5.20 -5.49 -4.74
CA GLY A 129 -5.00 -4.19 -5.38
C GLY A 129 -5.18 -3.05 -4.39
N THR A 130 -4.06 -2.54 -3.86
CA THR A 130 -3.97 -1.35 -3.00
C THR A 130 -4.55 -1.54 -1.59
N SER A 131 -3.70 -1.45 -0.57
CA SER A 131 -4.10 -1.08 0.79
C SER A 131 -2.86 -0.72 1.59
N ALA A 132 -2.53 0.57 1.54
CA ALA A 132 -1.83 1.20 2.64
C ALA A 132 -2.80 1.25 3.85
N SER A 133 -2.39 0.73 5.00
CA SER A 133 -2.86 1.24 6.30
C SER A 133 -1.80 1.00 7.36
N GLY A 134 -0.94 2.00 7.53
CA GLY A 134 -0.10 2.14 8.72
C GLY A 134 -0.92 2.42 9.96
N GLU A 135 -0.42 1.97 11.12
CA GLU A 135 -0.78 2.57 12.39
C GLU A 135 0.37 3.44 12.90
N ALA A 136 0.34 4.70 12.50
CA ALA A 136 0.85 5.77 13.33
C ALA A 136 -0.17 6.02 14.44
N SER A 137 0.17 5.64 15.67
CA SER A 137 -0.56 6.07 16.87
C SER A 137 -0.53 7.60 16.96
N GLY A 138 -1.58 8.25 16.48
CA GLY A 138 -1.82 9.67 16.64
C GLY A 138 -3.32 9.93 16.60
N LYS A 139 -4.01 9.79 17.75
CA LYS A 139 -5.40 10.23 18.00
C LYS A 139 -6.25 10.32 16.71
N SER A 140 -6.68 9.18 16.18
CA SER A 140 -7.57 9.18 15.02
C SER A 140 -8.82 9.99 15.36
N GLY A 141 -9.07 11.05 14.59
CA GLY A 141 -10.30 11.84 14.66
C GLY A 141 -11.52 11.10 14.10
N ILE A 142 -11.40 9.81 13.81
CA ILE A 142 -12.48 8.96 13.32
C ILE A 142 -13.40 8.59 14.50
N PRO A 143 -14.69 8.97 14.48
CA PRO A 143 -15.64 8.57 15.50
C PRO A 143 -15.85 7.04 15.50
N ASP A 144 -16.10 6.46 16.68
CA ASP A 144 -16.42 5.03 16.85
C ASP A 144 -17.80 4.72 16.26
N LEU A 145 -17.82 4.44 14.96
CA LEU A 145 -19.02 4.12 14.18
C LEU A 145 -19.12 2.61 13.97
N ALA A 146 -20.32 2.07 14.07
CA ALA A 146 -20.58 0.69 13.68
C ALA A 146 -20.59 0.56 12.15
N ASP A 147 -20.35 -0.65 11.65
CA ASP A 147 -20.46 -0.93 10.22
C ASP A 147 -21.86 -0.57 9.69
N GLY A 148 -21.89 0.14 8.57
CA GLY A 148 -23.12 0.65 7.97
C GLY A 148 -22.90 1.89 7.10
N SER A 149 -23.99 2.40 6.52
CA SER A 149 -23.95 3.61 5.70
C SER A 149 -24.47 4.81 6.47
N TYR A 150 -23.81 5.95 6.29
CA TYR A 150 -24.14 7.21 6.94
C TYR A 150 -24.09 8.36 5.94
N LEU A 151 -24.81 9.44 6.21
CA LEU A 151 -24.66 10.73 5.57
C LEU A 151 -23.80 11.64 6.45
N VAL A 152 -22.86 12.35 5.84
CA VAL A 152 -22.02 13.33 6.52
C VAL A 152 -21.95 14.61 5.69
N GLU A 153 -22.03 15.77 6.34
CA GLU A 153 -21.76 17.04 5.69
C GLU A 153 -20.25 17.19 5.43
N MET A 154 -19.90 17.78 4.30
CA MET A 154 -18.53 17.91 3.85
C MET A 154 -18.31 19.32 3.29
N THR A 155 -17.28 20.00 3.78
CA THR A 155 -16.80 21.25 3.20
C THR A 155 -15.83 20.95 2.07
N PHE A 156 -16.05 21.60 0.93
CA PHE A 156 -15.22 21.51 -0.28
C PHE A 156 -14.63 22.89 -0.56
N GLU A 157 -13.31 23.00 -0.53
CA GLU A 157 -12.58 24.25 -0.78
C GLU A 157 -11.47 24.02 -1.81
N GLY A 158 -10.99 25.11 -2.43
CA GLY A 158 -9.87 25.06 -3.39
C GLY A 158 -10.27 25.09 -4.87
N GLY A 159 -9.27 24.85 -5.72
CA GLY A 159 -9.37 24.98 -7.18
C GLY A 159 -9.77 26.37 -7.68
N SER A 160 -10.45 26.40 -8.84
CA SER A 160 -10.82 27.64 -9.55
C SER A 160 -12.22 28.18 -9.19
N GLY A 161 -12.92 27.56 -8.23
CA GLY A 161 -14.30 27.88 -7.86
C GLY A 161 -15.37 27.40 -8.86
N ARG A 162 -14.99 26.59 -9.86
CA ARG A 162 -15.90 26.00 -10.86
C ARG A 162 -16.29 24.56 -10.59
N ALA A 163 -15.52 23.89 -9.75
CA ALA A 163 -15.77 22.53 -9.30
C ALA A 163 -16.62 22.57 -8.03
N GLY A 164 -17.41 21.53 -7.82
CA GLY A 164 -18.07 21.27 -6.55
C GLY A 164 -18.24 19.78 -6.35
N ILE A 165 -18.40 19.37 -5.11
CA ILE A 165 -18.81 18.02 -4.72
C ILE A 165 -20.15 18.16 -3.99
N ALA A 166 -21.10 17.27 -4.29
CA ALA A 166 -22.39 17.27 -3.64
C ALA A 166 -22.23 17.02 -2.13
N SER A 167 -22.96 17.77 -1.29
CA SER A 167 -22.97 17.58 0.16
C SER A 167 -24.41 17.63 0.67
N PRO A 168 -24.83 16.76 1.62
CA PRO A 168 -24.03 15.74 2.31
C PRO A 168 -23.59 14.60 1.38
N VAL A 169 -22.48 13.95 1.74
CA VAL A 169 -21.94 12.76 1.06
C VAL A 169 -22.30 11.51 1.83
N THR A 170 -22.38 10.38 1.14
CA THR A 170 -22.53 9.08 1.78
C THR A 170 -21.15 8.58 2.20
N ILE A 171 -21.02 8.16 3.45
CA ILE A 171 -19.89 7.36 3.92
C ILE A 171 -20.37 5.94 4.23
N THR A 172 -19.53 4.97 3.93
CA THR A 172 -19.71 3.58 4.33
C THR A 172 -18.62 3.23 5.32
N VAL A 173 -19.03 2.69 6.46
CA VAL A 173 -18.14 2.15 7.48
C VAL A 173 -18.17 0.63 7.34
N GLU A 174 -17.02 0.03 7.10
CA GLU A 174 -16.85 -1.42 7.08
C GLU A 174 -15.53 -1.75 7.76
N ASN A 175 -15.59 -2.56 8.83
CA ASN A 175 -14.42 -2.96 9.62
C ASN A 175 -13.59 -1.75 10.10
N GLN A 176 -14.26 -0.70 10.61
CA GLN A 176 -13.64 0.57 11.04
C GLN A 176 -12.94 1.39 9.94
N LYS A 177 -12.98 0.96 8.67
CA LYS A 177 -12.60 1.80 7.52
C LYS A 177 -13.78 2.62 7.07
N VAL A 178 -13.54 3.91 6.83
CA VAL A 178 -14.56 4.85 6.35
C VAL A 178 -14.24 5.22 4.91
N THR A 179 -15.17 4.94 4.00
CA THR A 179 -15.07 5.29 2.58
C THR A 179 -16.16 6.31 2.24
N ALA A 180 -15.79 7.45 1.68
CA ALA A 180 -16.72 8.47 1.20
C ALA A 180 -16.99 8.32 -0.30
N SER A 181 -18.27 8.34 -0.66
CA SER A 181 -18.73 8.44 -2.05
C SER A 181 -18.88 9.93 -2.40
N VAL A 182 -17.95 10.44 -3.21
CA VAL A 182 -17.90 11.84 -3.61
C VAL A 182 -18.31 12.01 -5.07
N GLU A 183 -19.48 12.62 -5.29
CA GLU A 183 -19.96 12.97 -6.63
C GLU A 183 -19.51 14.40 -6.99
N TRP A 184 -18.69 14.52 -8.03
CA TRP A 184 -18.28 15.82 -8.58
C TRP A 184 -19.39 16.48 -9.38
N SER A 185 -19.30 17.79 -9.57
CA SER A 185 -20.27 18.57 -10.36
C SER A 185 -20.10 18.41 -11.88
N SER A 186 -19.23 17.50 -12.35
CA SER A 186 -18.89 17.31 -13.77
C SER A 186 -18.53 15.85 -14.04
N PRO A 187 -18.85 15.33 -15.25
CA PRO A 187 -18.45 14.00 -15.69
C PRO A 187 -16.99 13.92 -16.18
N ASN A 188 -16.29 15.05 -16.25
CA ASN A 188 -14.98 15.14 -16.88
C ASN A 188 -13.82 15.05 -15.88
N TYR A 189 -14.02 14.34 -14.77
CA TYR A 189 -12.94 14.02 -13.84
C TYR A 189 -12.50 12.57 -14.08
N ASP A 190 -11.22 12.41 -14.40
CA ASP A 190 -10.63 11.15 -14.85
C ASP A 190 -10.05 10.35 -13.70
N TYR A 191 -9.44 11.03 -12.72
CA TYR A 191 -8.97 10.44 -11.48
C TYR A 191 -8.88 11.48 -10.36
N MET A 192 -8.86 10.98 -9.12
CA MET A 192 -8.49 11.73 -7.93
C MET A 192 -7.19 11.19 -7.35
N LEU A 193 -6.36 12.05 -6.76
CA LEU A 193 -5.29 11.64 -5.86
C LEU A 193 -5.66 12.03 -4.43
N VAL A 194 -5.61 11.07 -3.51
CA VAL A 194 -5.78 11.28 -2.06
C VAL A 194 -4.55 10.72 -1.39
N ASP A 195 -3.81 11.57 -0.65
CA ASP A 195 -2.52 11.21 -0.05
C ASP A 195 -1.50 10.56 -1.01
N GLY A 196 -1.56 10.93 -2.30
CA GLY A 196 -0.69 10.40 -3.35
C GLY A 196 -1.19 9.12 -4.02
N GLU A 197 -2.27 8.52 -3.51
CA GLU A 197 -2.90 7.34 -4.09
C GLU A 197 -3.99 7.72 -5.12
N LYS A 198 -4.05 6.97 -6.23
CA LYS A 198 -4.92 7.27 -7.36
C LYS A 198 -6.24 6.50 -7.33
N PHE A 199 -7.34 7.24 -7.33
CA PHE A 199 -8.70 6.73 -7.38
C PHE A 199 -9.35 7.03 -8.73
N LEU A 200 -9.99 6.02 -9.33
CA LEU A 200 -10.74 6.13 -10.58
C LEU A 200 -12.24 6.26 -10.29
N PRO A 201 -13.03 6.88 -11.19
CA PRO A 201 -14.46 6.98 -10.99
C PRO A 201 -15.11 5.59 -11.02
N VAL A 202 -16.04 5.35 -10.10
CA VAL A 202 -16.75 4.06 -9.98
C VAL A 202 -17.93 3.94 -10.93
N ASN A 203 -18.32 5.03 -11.60
CA ASN A 203 -19.43 5.10 -12.52
C ASN A 203 -18.97 5.45 -13.95
N THR A 204 -19.74 4.98 -14.94
CA THR A 204 -19.51 5.25 -16.36
C THR A 204 -20.54 6.21 -16.97
N GLU A 205 -21.58 6.59 -16.22
CA GLU A 205 -22.67 7.47 -16.66
C GLU A 205 -22.99 8.51 -15.57
N GLY A 206 -23.35 9.73 -15.98
CA GLY A 206 -23.59 10.84 -15.04
C GLY A 206 -22.32 11.58 -14.67
N ASN A 207 -22.34 12.36 -13.58
CA ASN A 207 -21.15 13.05 -13.10
C ASN A 207 -20.14 12.06 -12.48
N SER A 208 -18.85 12.39 -12.46
CA SER A 208 -17.84 11.49 -11.92
C SER A 208 -18.04 11.28 -10.41
N VAL A 209 -18.19 10.03 -9.99
CA VAL A 209 -18.30 9.58 -8.60
C VAL A 209 -17.04 8.82 -8.25
N PHE A 210 -16.42 9.17 -7.13
CA PHE A 210 -15.25 8.47 -6.60
C PHE A 210 -15.55 7.92 -5.22
N GLU A 211 -14.91 6.81 -4.89
CA GLU A 211 -14.88 6.25 -3.54
C GLU A 211 -13.49 6.48 -2.99
N ILE A 212 -13.39 7.30 -1.93
CA ILE A 212 -12.11 7.70 -1.33
C ILE A 212 -12.08 7.38 0.17
N PRO A 213 -10.93 6.98 0.73
CA PRO A 213 -10.80 6.77 2.16
C PRO A 213 -10.89 8.09 2.93
N VAL A 214 -11.53 8.05 4.10
CA VAL A 214 -11.61 9.18 5.03
C VAL A 214 -10.61 8.96 6.15
N ALA A 215 -9.42 9.56 6.03
CA ALA A 215 -8.34 9.41 7.01
C ALA A 215 -8.60 10.17 8.32
N ALA A 216 -9.38 11.26 8.29
CA ALA A 216 -9.72 12.07 9.45
C ALA A 216 -11.06 12.80 9.28
N PHE A 217 -11.73 13.07 10.39
CA PHE A 217 -12.88 13.99 10.45
C PHE A 217 -12.48 15.28 11.15
N ASP A 218 -13.21 16.36 10.85
CA ASP A 218 -13.01 17.72 11.37
C ASP A 218 -11.64 18.33 11.06
N GLU A 219 -10.87 17.68 10.18
CA GLU A 219 -9.57 18.11 9.69
C GLU A 219 -9.59 18.25 8.16
N PRO A 220 -8.91 19.27 7.60
CA PRO A 220 -8.80 19.44 6.16
C PRO A 220 -7.85 18.41 5.54
N VAL A 221 -8.34 17.67 4.56
CA VAL A 221 -7.59 16.69 3.75
C VAL A 221 -7.38 17.26 2.35
N THR A 222 -6.13 17.23 1.87
CA THR A 222 -5.79 17.71 0.52
C THR A 222 -6.00 16.60 -0.51
N VAL A 223 -6.70 16.91 -1.60
CA VAL A 223 -6.93 16.00 -2.72
C VAL A 223 -6.62 16.68 -4.04
N ILE A 224 -6.25 15.93 -5.07
CA ILE A 224 -6.02 16.45 -6.42
C ILE A 224 -7.04 15.82 -7.35
N GLY A 225 -7.85 16.63 -8.04
CA GLY A 225 -8.73 16.16 -9.10
C GLY A 225 -8.13 16.46 -10.46
N ASP A 226 -7.95 15.44 -11.31
CA ASP A 226 -7.60 15.64 -12.71
C ASP A 226 -8.85 15.78 -13.57
N THR A 227 -8.85 16.79 -14.45
CA THR A 227 -9.94 17.00 -15.40
C THR A 227 -9.44 17.20 -16.82
N VAL A 228 -10.04 16.45 -17.76
CA VAL A 228 -9.76 16.54 -19.20
C VAL A 228 -10.72 17.50 -19.93
N ALA A 229 -11.56 18.25 -19.21
CA ALA A 229 -12.61 19.13 -19.76
C ALA A 229 -12.14 20.19 -20.78
N MET A 230 -10.83 20.42 -20.95
CA MET A 230 -10.26 21.34 -21.95
C MET A 230 -9.18 20.71 -22.86
N SER A 231 -9.22 19.39 -23.09
CA SER A 231 -8.32 18.65 -24.00
C SER A 231 -6.84 18.64 -23.57
N LYS A 232 -6.55 19.04 -22.32
CA LYS A 232 -5.30 18.82 -21.61
C LYS A 232 -5.65 18.40 -20.18
N PRO A 233 -5.01 17.36 -19.63
CA PRO A 233 -5.13 17.02 -18.22
C PRO A 233 -4.72 18.21 -17.36
N HIS A 234 -5.47 18.43 -16.29
CA HIS A 234 -5.27 19.50 -15.33
C HIS A 234 -5.51 18.94 -13.93
N GLU A 235 -4.42 18.62 -13.25
CA GLU A 235 -4.41 18.34 -11.83
C GLU A 235 -4.66 19.65 -11.07
N ILE A 236 -5.74 19.68 -10.31
CA ILE A 236 -6.12 20.82 -9.47
C ILE A 236 -6.23 20.33 -8.03
N GLU A 237 -5.56 21.03 -7.12
CA GLU A 237 -5.61 20.78 -5.68
C GLU A 237 -6.89 21.36 -5.06
N TYR A 238 -7.51 20.57 -4.19
CA TYR A 238 -8.69 20.88 -3.40
C TYR A 238 -8.50 20.42 -1.96
N THR A 239 -9.35 20.90 -1.08
CA THR A 239 -9.37 20.55 0.34
C THR A 239 -10.77 20.08 0.72
N LEU A 240 -10.85 18.91 1.35
CA LEU A 240 -12.08 18.29 1.86
C LEU A 240 -12.05 18.26 3.38
N THR A 241 -13.15 18.62 4.03
CA THR A 241 -13.31 18.43 5.49
C THR A 241 -14.64 17.74 5.75
N PHE A 242 -14.60 16.56 6.36
CA PHE A 242 -15.80 15.80 6.75
C PHE A 242 -16.17 16.13 8.19
N HIS A 243 -17.41 16.59 8.43
CA HIS A 243 -17.81 17.10 9.75
C HIS A 243 -18.45 15.99 10.61
N SER A 244 -17.74 15.53 11.64
CA SER A 244 -18.15 14.37 12.44
C SER A 244 -19.46 14.59 13.20
N ASP A 245 -19.78 15.83 13.56
CA ASP A 245 -20.99 16.22 14.29
C ASP A 245 -22.28 16.12 13.45
N THR A 246 -22.13 15.99 12.13
CA THR A 246 -23.26 15.92 11.18
C THR A 246 -23.63 14.50 10.77
N ILE A 247 -22.89 13.49 11.22
CA ILE A 247 -23.06 12.09 10.83
C ILE A 247 -24.46 11.59 11.21
N LYS A 248 -25.15 11.03 10.22
CA LYS A 248 -26.50 10.45 10.36
C LYS A 248 -26.56 9.10 9.67
N ALA A 249 -26.96 8.06 10.40
CA ALA A 249 -27.18 6.74 9.79
C ALA A 249 -28.24 6.81 8.68
N LEU A 250 -28.01 6.08 7.60
CA LEU A 250 -29.01 5.80 6.58
C LEU A 250 -29.82 4.58 7.02
N ASP A 251 -31.04 4.81 7.50
CA ASP A 251 -32.02 3.75 7.84
C ASP A 251 -32.53 3.00 6.58
#